data_AF-A0A7W1W2H2-F1
#
_entry.id   AF-A0A7W1W2H2-F1
#
_cell.length_a   1.000
_cell.length_b   1.000
_cell.length_c   1.000
_cell.angle_alpha   90.00
_cell.angle_beta   90.00
_cell.angle_gamma   90.00
#
_symmetry.space_group_name_H-M   'P 1'
#
loop_
_entity.id
_entity.type
_entity.pdbx_description
1 polymer ?
#
loop_
_entity_poly.entity_id
_entity_poly.type
_entity_poly.pdbx_seq_one_letter_code
_entity_poly.pdbx_strand_id
1 'polypeptide(L)'
;MKRRIKILNREEQAEFLLFLSNLLVGKLSVIEGRWQFKYSDEFKLKTELRPLVEFPDLDRVYENDELWQFFASRIPSTEQPDVETVLESENIAEDDLIALLKRFGKRTITNPFELKYNNAIG
;
A
#
# COMPACT_ATOMS: atom_id res chain seq x y z
N MET A 1 22.06 -1.22 11.70
CA MET A 1 21.08 -2.21 12.18
C MET A 1 20.28 -2.68 10.98
N LYS A 2 20.21 -3.98 10.66
CA LYS A 2 19.41 -4.48 9.53
C LYS A 2 17.95 -4.56 10.00
N ARG A 3 17.06 -3.70 9.47
CA ARG A 3 15.61 -3.77 9.75
C ARG A 3 15.14 -5.18 9.40
N ARG A 4 14.59 -5.92 10.37
CA ARG A 4 13.87 -7.18 10.11
C ARG A 4 12.50 -6.77 9.61
N ILE A 5 12.22 -6.97 8.33
CA ILE A 5 10.86 -6.84 7.80
C ILE A 5 10.06 -7.99 8.41
N LYS A 6 8.93 -7.67 9.06
CA LYS A 6 7.96 -8.68 9.52
C LYS A 6 7.49 -9.47 8.30
N ILE A 7 7.68 -10.79 8.34
CA ILE A 7 7.10 -11.69 7.35
C ILE A 7 5.59 -11.63 7.56
N LEU A 8 4.83 -11.26 6.54
CA LEU A 8 3.37 -11.23 6.64
C LEU A 8 2.87 -12.65 6.95
N ASN A 9 2.01 -12.76 7.96
CA ASN A 9 1.40 -14.03 8.30
C ASN A 9 0.41 -14.44 7.20
N ARG A 10 0.28 -15.74 6.93
CA ARG A 10 -0.65 -16.24 5.90
C ARG A 10 -2.12 -15.92 6.19
N GLU A 11 -2.44 -15.61 7.44
CA GLU A 11 -3.78 -15.23 7.90
C GLU A 11 -4.04 -13.73 7.81
N GLU A 12 -3.00 -12.89 7.63
CA GLU A 12 -3.18 -11.45 7.48
C GLU A 12 -3.77 -11.16 6.10
N GLN A 13 -4.97 -10.57 6.10
CA GLN A 13 -5.64 -10.09 4.89
C GLN A 13 -5.89 -8.59 5.00
N ALA A 14 -5.61 -7.88 3.91
CA ALA A 14 -5.91 -6.47 3.78
C ALA A 14 -6.10 -6.15 2.31
N GLU A 15 -7.00 -5.22 1.99
CA GLU A 15 -7.10 -4.63 0.66
C GLU A 15 -7.07 -3.11 0.78
N PHE A 16 -6.35 -2.47 -0.13
CA PHE A 16 -6.27 -1.03 -0.30
C PHE A 16 -6.58 -0.69 -1.75
N LEU A 17 -7.41 0.33 -1.93
CA LEU A 17 -7.79 0.87 -3.23
C LEU A 17 -6.93 2.09 -3.53
N LEU A 18 -6.25 2.08 -4.67
CA LEU A 18 -5.46 3.20 -5.16
C LEU A 18 -6.33 4.03 -6.10
N PHE A 19 -6.44 5.33 -5.82
CA PHE A 19 -7.22 6.26 -6.62
C PHE A 19 -6.35 7.36 -7.21
N LEU A 20 -6.69 7.82 -8.41
CA LEU A 20 -6.23 9.08 -8.97
C LEU A 20 -7.45 10.00 -9.09
N SER A 21 -7.54 11.01 -8.23
CA SER A 21 -8.78 11.77 -8.03
C SER A 21 -9.96 10.82 -7.69
N ASN A 22 -10.91 10.63 -8.59
CA ASN A 22 -12.05 9.72 -8.40
C ASN A 22 -11.94 8.40 -9.20
N LEU A 23 -10.91 8.26 -10.03
CA LEU A 23 -10.67 7.07 -10.83
C LEU A 23 -10.03 5.99 -9.96
N LEU A 24 -10.65 4.82 -9.85
CA LEU A 24 -10.02 3.66 -9.24
C LEU A 24 -8.90 3.18 -10.17
N VAL A 25 -7.65 3.25 -9.72
CA VAL A 25 -6.47 2.86 -10.50
C VAL A 25 -6.19 1.38 -10.36
N GLY A 26 -6.24 0.89 -9.12
CA GLY A 26 -5.88 -0.49 -8.83
C GLY A 26 -6.10 -0.86 -7.38
N LYS A 27 -5.76 -2.10 -7.06
CA LYS A 27 -5.92 -2.69 -5.74
C LYS A 27 -4.59 -3.27 -5.28
N LEU A 28 -4.16 -2.88 -4.08
CA LEU A 28 -3.08 -3.52 -3.33
C LEU A 28 -3.72 -4.44 -2.30
N SER A 29 -3.35 -5.71 -2.27
CA SER A 29 -3.89 -6.69 -1.32
C SER A 29 -2.78 -7.45 -0.63
N VAL A 30 -3.07 -8.00 0.54
CA VAL A 30 -2.28 -9.07 1.15
C VAL A 30 -3.05 -10.37 0.98
N ILE A 31 -2.46 -11.31 0.26
CA ILE A 31 -3.03 -12.63 -0.03
C ILE A 31 -1.97 -13.67 0.30
N GLU A 32 -2.31 -14.63 1.17
CA GLU A 32 -1.40 -15.71 1.61
C GLU A 32 -0.03 -15.22 2.12
N GLY A 33 0.00 -14.06 2.79
CA GLY A 33 1.24 -13.46 3.30
C GLY A 33 2.11 -12.81 2.22
N ARG A 34 1.57 -12.49 1.04
CA ARG A 34 2.28 -11.76 -0.01
C ARG A 34 1.51 -10.53 -0.44
N TRP A 35 2.22 -9.49 -0.84
CA TRP A 35 1.62 -8.32 -1.46
C TRP A 35 1.24 -8.64 -2.90
N GLN A 36 0.02 -8.29 -3.28
CA GLN A 36 -0.47 -8.37 -4.64
C GLN A 36 -0.94 -6.98 -5.10
N PHE A 37 -0.51 -6.53 -6.27
CA PHE A 37 -1.05 -5.35 -6.93
C PHE A 37 -1.64 -5.70 -8.29
N LYS A 38 -2.82 -5.16 -8.58
CA LYS A 38 -3.47 -5.27 -9.90
C LYS A 38 -4.18 -3.98 -10.27
N TYR A 39 -4.19 -3.66 -11.56
CA TYR A 39 -4.98 -2.55 -12.09
C TYR A 39 -6.47 -2.88 -12.06
N SER A 40 -7.30 -1.85 -11.90
CA SER A 40 -8.74 -1.95 -12.04
C SER A 40 -9.14 -2.03 -13.53
N ASP A 41 -10.29 -2.62 -13.81
CA ASP A 41 -10.83 -2.62 -15.17
C ASP A 41 -11.12 -1.18 -15.66
N GLU A 42 -11.55 -0.29 -14.76
CA GLU A 42 -11.80 1.12 -15.09
C GLU A 42 -10.53 1.82 -15.61
N PHE A 43 -9.39 1.58 -14.97
CA PHE A 43 -8.11 2.17 -15.37
C PHE A 43 -7.59 1.58 -16.68
N LYS A 44 -7.75 0.26 -16.89
CA LYS A 44 -7.36 -0.41 -18.14
C LYS A 44 -8.04 0.17 -19.38
N LEU A 45 -9.26 0.70 -19.22
CA LEU A 45 -10.01 1.34 -20.31
C LEU A 45 -9.53 2.78 -20.61
N LYS A 46 -8.69 3.39 -19.77
CA LYS A 46 -8.17 4.76 -19.95
C LYS A 46 -6.85 4.74 -20.72
N THR A 47 -6.96 4.68 -22.05
CA THR A 47 -5.80 4.58 -22.97
C THR A 47 -4.87 5.79 -22.95
N GLU A 48 -5.33 6.94 -22.43
CA GLU A 48 -4.54 8.17 -22.32
C GLU A 48 -3.65 8.21 -21.06
N LEU A 49 -3.93 7.37 -20.05
CA LEU A 49 -3.18 7.33 -18.80
C LEU A 49 -2.07 6.30 -18.89
N ARG A 50 -0.90 6.67 -18.38
CA ARG A 50 0.25 5.75 -18.36
C ARG A 50 0.18 4.82 -17.16
N PRO A 51 0.65 3.57 -17.30
CA PRO A 51 0.92 2.69 -16.17
C PRO A 51 1.89 3.35 -15.18
N LEU A 52 1.92 2.83 -13.96
CA LEU A 52 2.86 3.22 -12.93
C LEU A 52 4.22 2.62 -13.28
N VAL A 53 5.31 3.34 -12.99
CA VAL A 53 6.66 2.94 -13.40
C VAL A 53 7.06 1.56 -12.86
N GLU A 54 6.75 1.25 -11.61
CA GLU A 54 7.02 -0.08 -11.02
C GLU A 54 6.05 -1.18 -11.52
N PHE A 55 4.97 -0.81 -12.22
CA PHE A 55 3.91 -1.71 -12.68
C PHE A 55 3.56 -1.43 -14.17
N PRO A 56 4.50 -1.69 -15.12
CA PRO A 56 4.37 -1.21 -16.50
C PRO A 56 3.32 -1.93 -17.36
N ASP A 57 2.99 -3.18 -17.03
CA ASP A 57 1.97 -4.00 -17.69
C ASP A 57 0.64 -3.91 -16.93
N LEU A 58 -0.42 -3.47 -17.63
CA LEU A 58 -1.76 -3.29 -17.06
C LEU A 58 -2.48 -4.61 -16.79
N ASP A 59 -2.18 -5.66 -17.54
CA ASP A 59 -2.86 -6.95 -17.44
C ASP A 59 -2.16 -7.93 -16.50
N ARG A 60 -0.97 -7.57 -16.04
CA ARG A 60 -0.22 -8.33 -15.06
C ARG A 60 -0.78 -8.16 -13.64
N VAL A 61 -0.86 -9.28 -12.94
CA VAL A 61 -0.94 -9.32 -11.48
C VAL A 61 0.49 -9.35 -10.92
N TYR A 62 0.83 -8.35 -10.12
CA TYR A 62 2.16 -8.24 -9.51
C TYR A 62 2.10 -8.84 -8.12
N GLU A 63 3.08 -9.67 -7.79
CA GLU A 63 3.19 -10.31 -6.48
C GLU A 63 4.61 -10.17 -5.95
N ASN A 64 4.74 -9.85 -4.68
CA ASN A 64 6.03 -9.75 -4.02
C ASN A 64 5.92 -10.02 -2.52
N ASP A 65 7.00 -10.48 -1.91
CA ASP A 65 7.06 -10.69 -0.45
C ASP A 65 7.22 -9.34 0.26
N GLU A 66 7.90 -8.39 -0.39
CA GLU A 66 8.12 -7.04 0.11
C GLU A 66 7.19 -6.02 -0.55
N LEU A 67 6.81 -5.00 0.21
CA LEU A 67 6.00 -3.89 -0.30
C LEU A 67 6.81 -3.05 -1.28
N TRP A 68 6.29 -2.83 -2.49
CA TRP A 68 6.91 -1.97 -3.50
C TRP A 68 7.14 -0.54 -3.01
N GLN A 69 8.19 0.10 -3.52
CA GLN A 69 8.60 1.44 -3.07
C GLN A 69 7.50 2.48 -3.31
N PHE A 70 6.74 2.34 -4.39
CA PHE A 70 5.56 3.15 -4.66
C PHE A 70 4.64 3.22 -3.43
N PHE A 71 4.36 2.12 -2.75
CA PHE A 71 3.50 2.11 -1.57
C PHE A 71 4.27 2.43 -0.28
N ALA A 72 5.48 1.87 -0.12
CA ALA A 72 6.29 2.06 1.07
C ALA A 72 6.66 3.53 1.31
N SER A 73 6.85 4.32 0.26
CA SER A 73 7.17 5.75 0.38
C SER A 73 6.06 6.60 1.02
N ARG A 74 4.87 6.02 1.23
CA ARG A 74 3.74 6.67 1.90
C ARG A 74 3.80 6.54 3.42
N ILE A 75 4.69 5.68 3.93
CA ILE A 75 4.91 5.46 5.35
C ILE A 75 6.09 6.36 5.77
N PRO A 76 5.90 7.33 6.70
CA PRO A 76 7.00 8.13 7.22
C PRO A 76 7.97 7.25 8.02
N SER A 77 9.18 7.74 8.28
CA SER A 77 10.13 6.97 9.10
C SER A 77 9.59 6.84 10.53
N THR A 78 9.60 5.62 11.07
CA THR A 78 9.16 5.33 12.44
C THR A 78 10.01 6.02 13.50
N GLU A 79 11.26 6.38 13.15
CA GLU A 79 12.21 7.12 13.99
C GLU A 79 11.88 8.62 14.13
N GLN A 80 10.84 9.13 13.46
CA GLN A 80 10.40 10.51 13.66
C GLN A 80 9.61 10.63 14.96
N PRO A 81 9.90 11.60 15.85
CA PRO A 81 9.26 11.69 17.18
C PRO A 81 7.73 11.73 17.14
N ASP A 82 7.16 12.47 16.18
CA ASP A 82 5.71 12.57 16.02
C ASP A 82 5.08 11.25 15.54
N VAL A 83 5.82 10.47 14.73
CA VAL A 83 5.38 9.15 14.26
C VAL A 83 5.47 8.14 15.40
N GLU A 84 6.60 8.09 16.11
CA GLU A 84 6.82 7.23 17.28
C GLU A 84 5.69 7.41 18.32
N THR A 85 5.37 8.66 18.66
CA THR A 85 4.27 8.98 19.58
C THR A 85 2.92 8.42 19.12
N VAL A 86 2.63 8.47 17.81
CA VAL A 86 1.40 7.90 17.24
C VAL A 86 1.42 6.37 17.32
N LEU A 87 2.54 5.74 17.00
CA LEU A 87 2.68 4.29 17.05
C LEU A 87 2.49 3.74 18.47
N GLU A 88 3.09 4.38 19.47
CA GLU A 88 2.94 4.02 20.87
C GLU A 88 1.49 4.18 21.36
N SER A 89 0.88 5.34 21.06
CA SER A 89 -0.48 5.64 21.54
C SER A 89 -1.56 4.77 20.88
N GLU A 90 -1.35 4.35 19.64
CA GLU A 90 -2.26 3.48 18.89
C GLU A 90 -1.86 1.99 18.96
N ASN A 91 -0.79 1.65 19.69
CA ASN A 91 -0.23 0.30 19.82
C ASN A 91 0.04 -0.38 18.46
N ILE A 92 0.61 0.38 17.52
CA ILE A 92 0.98 -0.08 16.19
C ILE A 92 2.45 -0.48 16.20
N ALA A 93 2.75 -1.73 15.82
CA ALA A 93 4.12 -2.19 15.70
C ALA A 93 4.82 -1.53 14.48
N GLU A 94 6.08 -1.13 14.65
CA GLU A 94 6.89 -0.48 13.61
C GLU A 94 7.13 -1.32 12.34
N ASP A 95 6.95 -2.64 12.44
CA ASP A 95 7.10 -3.59 11.35
C ASP A 95 5.75 -4.05 10.77
N ASP A 96 4.62 -3.57 11.30
CA ASP A 96 3.28 -3.85 10.77
C ASP A 96 2.94 -2.92 9.61
N LEU A 97 3.42 -3.28 8.42
CA LEU A 97 3.21 -2.52 7.20
C LEU A 97 1.72 -2.30 6.85
N ILE A 98 0.82 -3.22 7.23
CA ILE A 98 -0.62 -3.08 6.99
C ILE A 98 -1.16 -1.96 7.87
N ALA A 99 -0.88 -1.99 9.17
CA ALA A 99 -1.31 -0.96 10.11
C ALA A 99 -0.69 0.40 9.78
N LEU A 100 0.58 0.43 9.39
CA LEU A 100 1.27 1.64 8.94
C LEU A 100 0.63 2.24 7.69
N LEU A 101 0.29 1.44 6.68
CA LEU A 101 -0.43 1.92 5.49
C LEU A 101 -1.84 2.43 5.83
N LYS A 102 -2.56 1.75 6.72
CA LYS A 102 -3.87 2.22 7.21
C LYS A 102 -3.74 3.60 7.85
N ARG A 103 -2.69 3.81 8.65
CA ARG A 103 -2.51 5.01 9.46
C ARG A 103 -1.94 6.20 8.71
N PHE A 104 -0.94 5.98 7.86
CA PHE A 104 -0.17 7.04 7.20
C PHE A 104 -0.29 7.01 5.68
N GLY A 105 -0.65 5.87 5.10
CA GLY A 105 -0.52 5.62 3.65
C GLY A 105 -1.47 6.42 2.75
N LYS A 106 -2.45 7.15 3.32
CA LYS A 106 -3.57 7.70 2.55
C LYS A 106 -3.15 8.70 1.46
N ARG A 107 -2.26 9.64 1.77
CA ARG A 107 -1.82 10.71 0.87
C ARG A 107 -0.33 10.97 1.08
N THR A 108 0.31 11.54 0.06
CA THR A 108 1.66 12.12 0.19
C THR A 108 1.66 13.50 -0.45
N ILE A 109 2.66 14.32 -0.17
CA ILE A 109 2.79 15.67 -0.74
C ILE A 109 3.16 15.60 -2.24
N THR A 110 3.94 14.59 -2.64
CA THR A 110 4.60 14.54 -3.95
C THR A 110 3.92 13.61 -4.96
N ASN A 111 2.93 12.83 -4.54
CA ASN A 111 2.24 11.85 -5.38
C ASN A 111 0.71 12.08 -5.34
N PRO A 112 0.04 12.25 -6.50
CA PRO A 112 -1.37 12.65 -6.57
C PRO A 112 -2.35 11.52 -6.25
N PHE A 113 -1.86 10.30 -6.01
CA PHE A 113 -2.70 9.15 -5.77
C PHE A 113 -3.08 9.03 -4.29
N GLU A 114 -4.33 8.64 -4.04
CA GLU A 114 -4.83 8.33 -2.71
C GLU A 114 -4.91 6.83 -2.49
N LEU A 115 -4.43 6.35 -1.34
CA LEU A 115 -4.60 4.96 -0.92
C LEU A 115 -5.70 4.88 0.13
N LYS A 116 -6.73 4.06 -0.09
CA LYS A 116 -7.86 3.92 0.83
C LYS A 116 -7.98 2.48 1.27
N TYR A 117 -7.95 2.23 2.58
CA TYR A 117 -8.20 0.90 3.11
C TYR A 117 -9.63 0.46 2.78
N ASN A 118 -9.79 -0.77 2.29
CA ASN A 118 -11.08 -1.36 1.98
C ASN A 118 -11.52 -2.26 3.14
N ASN A 119 -12.55 -1.82 3.87
CA ASN A 119 -13.11 -2.56 5.00
C ASN A 119 -13.93 -3.80 4.60
N ALA A 120 -14.08 -4.08 3.30
CA ALA A 120 -14.94 -5.18 2.81
C ALA A 120 -14.33 -6.59 2.97
N ILE A 121 -13.09 -6.72 3.45
CA ILE A 121 -12.38 -8.00 3.63
C ILE A 121 -12.09 -8.28 5.13
N GLY A 122 -12.79 -7.60 6.05
CA GLY A 122 -12.59 -7.73 7.50
C GLY A 122 -13.78 -8.39 8.20
#